data_AF-A0A7Y2TWR3-F1
#
_entry.id   AF-A0A7Y2TWR3-F1
#
_cell.length_a   1.000
_cell.length_b   1.000
_cell.length_c   1.000
_cell.angle_alpha   90.00
_cell.angle_beta   90.00
_cell.angle_gamma   90.00
#
_symmetry.space_group_name_H-M   'P 1'
#
loop_
_entity.id
_entity.type
_entity.pdbx_description
1 polymer ?
#
loop_
_entity_poly.entity_id
_entity_poly.type
_entity_poly.pdbx_seq_one_letter_code
_entity_poly.pdbx_strand_id
1 'polypeptide(L)'
;LSEQISTAGKEASGTGNMKFALNGALTIGTLDGANVEIREHVGAENFFLFGMTAQEVWARREIEGHAGLAIGADPKLARALDSLCNGTFADGDHDRFRGIADNVSGPDYFLVASDFSDYWRASREADVAFRDPARWARMTALNTARSGWFSSDRTIRGYASEIWDALPSKPLRSIAAA
;
A
#
# COMPACT_ATOMS: atom_id res chain seq x y z
N LEU A 1 -10.46 5.94 3.02
CA LEU A 1 -9.46 5.20 2.24
C LEU A 1 -8.36 4.78 3.21
N SER A 2 -7.87 3.55 3.13
CA SER A 2 -6.81 2.99 3.98
C SER A 2 -5.49 3.05 3.22
N GLU A 3 -4.55 3.88 3.68
CA GLU A 3 -3.24 4.09 3.06
C GLU A 3 -2.23 3.05 3.55
N GLN A 4 -1.86 2.11 2.69
CA GLN A 4 -0.93 1.02 3.02
C GLN A 4 0.24 1.06 2.01
N ILE A 5 1.03 2.13 2.11
CA ILE A 5 1.89 2.64 1.05
C ILE A 5 3.39 2.41 1.28
N SER A 6 3.78 1.39 2.06
CA SER A 6 5.19 1.05 2.24
C SER A 6 5.84 0.69 0.92
N THR A 7 7.13 1.01 0.77
CA THR A 7 7.92 0.50 -0.36
C THR A 7 7.89 -1.03 -0.37
N ALA A 8 7.54 -1.64 -1.48
CA ALA A 8 7.39 -3.09 -1.54
C ALA A 8 8.65 -3.85 -1.07
N GLY A 9 8.43 -4.90 -0.27
CA GLY A 9 9.47 -5.67 0.41
C GLY A 9 9.97 -5.07 1.73
N LYS A 10 9.25 -4.10 2.33
CA LYS A 10 9.64 -3.49 3.63
C LYS A 10 8.65 -3.78 4.76
N GLU A 11 7.39 -4.02 4.46
CA GLU A 11 6.38 -4.43 5.43
C GLU A 11 6.25 -5.96 5.45
N ALA A 12 6.54 -6.57 6.60
CA ALA A 12 6.44 -8.02 6.74
C ALA A 12 4.97 -8.51 6.78
N SER A 13 4.03 -7.68 7.26
CA SER A 13 2.61 -8.04 7.35
C SER A 13 1.72 -6.80 7.44
N GLY A 14 1.76 -6.10 8.57
CA GLY A 14 0.79 -5.04 8.87
C GLY A 14 -0.51 -5.60 9.44
N THR A 15 -0.99 -5.02 10.54
CA THR A 15 -2.31 -5.36 11.13
C THR A 15 -3.28 -4.19 11.08
N GLY A 16 -2.81 -2.99 10.75
CA GLY A 16 -3.66 -1.82 10.53
C GLY A 16 -4.54 -2.00 9.29
N ASN A 17 -3.95 -2.45 8.19
CA ASN A 17 -4.64 -2.81 6.95
C ASN A 17 -5.81 -3.78 7.18
N MET A 18 -5.62 -4.83 7.99
CA MET A 18 -6.66 -5.82 8.34
C MET A 18 -7.83 -5.17 9.08
N LYS A 19 -7.55 -4.30 10.06
CA LYS A 19 -8.58 -3.58 10.83
C LYS A 19 -9.40 -2.67 9.94
N PHE A 20 -8.75 -1.94 9.03
CA PHE A 20 -9.40 -1.04 8.10
C PHE A 20 -10.28 -1.78 7.09
N ALA A 21 -9.77 -2.86 6.49
CA ALA A 21 -10.53 -3.69 5.55
C ALA A 21 -11.79 -4.27 6.21
N LEU A 22 -11.66 -4.77 7.44
CA LEU A 22 -12.79 -5.29 8.22
C LEU A 22 -13.85 -4.22 8.48
N ASN A 23 -13.44 -2.99 8.77
CA ASN A 23 -14.34 -1.84 9.00
C ASN A 23 -14.77 -1.14 7.70
N GLY A 24 -14.55 -1.75 6.53
CA GLY A 24 -15.10 -1.29 5.27
C GLY A 24 -14.32 -0.18 4.57
N ALA A 25 -13.12 0.17 5.08
CA ALA A 25 -12.23 1.06 4.37
C ALA A 25 -11.53 0.31 3.22
N LEU A 26 -11.67 0.83 2.00
CA LEU A 26 -10.94 0.33 0.83
C LEU A 26 -9.46 0.67 0.95
N THR A 27 -8.61 -0.27 0.55
CA THR A 27 -7.15 -0.09 0.60
C THR A 27 -6.61 0.47 -0.71
N ILE A 28 -5.75 1.47 -0.59
CA ILE A 28 -4.77 1.84 -1.61
C ILE A 28 -3.40 1.43 -1.08
N GLY A 29 -2.63 0.69 -1.88
CA GLY A 29 -1.39 0.12 -1.36
C GLY A 29 -0.53 -0.57 -2.41
N THR A 30 0.71 -0.84 -2.00
CA THR A 30 1.69 -1.63 -2.75
C THR A 30 1.47 -3.13 -2.54
N LEU A 31 2.09 -3.97 -3.39
CA LEU A 31 2.15 -5.43 -3.20
C LEU A 31 3.20 -5.78 -2.13
N ASP A 32 2.89 -5.44 -0.88
CA ASP A 32 3.75 -5.66 0.28
C ASP A 32 2.99 -6.24 1.47
N GLY A 33 3.67 -7.02 2.31
CA GLY A 33 3.08 -7.62 3.52
C GLY A 33 1.71 -8.26 3.30
N ALA A 34 0.77 -7.94 4.20
CA ALA A 34 -0.60 -8.46 4.18
C ALA A 34 -1.49 -7.75 3.15
N ASN A 35 -1.01 -6.73 2.43
CA ASN A 35 -1.79 -6.17 1.31
C ASN A 35 -1.97 -7.19 0.19
N VAL A 36 -0.98 -8.09 0.00
CA VAL A 36 -1.06 -9.20 -0.96
C VAL A 36 -2.24 -10.11 -0.59
N GLU A 37 -2.28 -10.59 0.66
CA GLU A 37 -3.37 -11.43 1.18
C GLU A 37 -4.72 -10.71 1.15
N ILE A 38 -4.77 -9.42 1.53
CA ILE A 38 -5.99 -8.61 1.49
C ILE A 38 -6.52 -8.56 0.06
N ARG A 39 -5.68 -8.21 -0.92
CA ARG A 39 -6.07 -8.11 -2.32
C ARG A 39 -6.58 -9.45 -2.87
N GLU A 40 -5.94 -10.56 -2.51
CA GLU A 40 -6.38 -11.90 -2.90
C GLU A 40 -7.77 -12.23 -2.34
N HIS A 41 -8.01 -11.96 -1.06
CA HIS A 41 -9.29 -12.29 -0.42
C HIS A 41 -10.42 -11.35 -0.80
N VAL A 42 -10.18 -10.03 -0.85
CA VAL A 42 -11.24 -9.05 -1.17
C VAL A 42 -11.53 -8.98 -2.67
N GLY A 43 -10.62 -9.46 -3.52
CA GLY A 43 -10.68 -9.37 -4.97
C GLY A 43 -9.96 -8.13 -5.50
N ALA A 44 -9.20 -8.30 -6.58
CA ALA A 44 -8.38 -7.24 -7.18
C ALA A 44 -9.18 -6.00 -7.58
N GLU A 45 -10.46 -6.16 -7.93
CA GLU A 45 -11.37 -5.07 -8.29
C GLU A 45 -11.82 -4.22 -7.10
N ASN A 46 -11.60 -4.68 -5.86
CA ASN A 46 -11.97 -4.00 -4.62
C ASN A 46 -10.76 -3.43 -3.85
N PHE A 47 -9.61 -3.30 -4.53
CA PHE A 47 -8.32 -2.82 -4.00
C PHE A 47 -7.66 -1.87 -5.01
N PHE A 48 -7.12 -0.73 -4.55
CA PHE A 48 -6.41 0.22 -5.41
C PHE A 48 -4.91 -0.05 -5.37
N LEU A 49 -4.45 -0.89 -6.31
CA LEU A 49 -3.04 -1.24 -6.40
C LEU A 49 -2.24 -0.14 -7.10
N PHE A 50 -1.08 0.18 -6.54
CA PHE A 50 -0.06 0.97 -7.20
C PHE A 50 1.35 0.51 -6.86
N GLY A 51 2.30 1.08 -7.59
CA GLY A 51 3.72 1.02 -7.31
C GLY A 51 4.38 -0.26 -7.79
N MET A 52 5.69 -0.29 -7.60
CA MET A 52 6.55 -1.40 -7.98
C MET A 52 6.34 -2.64 -7.10
N THR A 53 6.52 -3.82 -7.68
CA THR A 53 6.74 -5.07 -6.94
C THR A 53 8.07 -5.03 -6.19
N ALA A 54 8.24 -5.90 -5.19
CA ALA A 54 9.51 -5.98 -4.46
C ALA A 54 10.72 -6.19 -5.41
N GLN A 55 10.60 -7.04 -6.43
CA GLN A 55 11.65 -7.27 -7.41
C GLN A 55 11.98 -6.01 -8.22
N GLU A 56 10.96 -5.27 -8.66
CA GLU A 56 11.13 -3.99 -9.36
C GLU A 56 11.73 -2.92 -8.47
N VAL A 57 11.40 -2.89 -7.17
CA VAL A 57 12.03 -2.01 -6.17
C VAL A 57 13.54 -2.26 -6.10
N TRP A 58 13.97 -3.51 -6.06
CA TRP A 58 15.41 -3.85 -6.08
C TRP A 58 16.06 -3.39 -7.39
N ALA A 59 15.47 -3.72 -8.53
CA ALA A 59 16.01 -3.32 -9.83
C ALA A 59 16.06 -1.79 -10.01
N ARG A 60 15.07 -1.06 -9.48
CA ARG A 60 15.01 0.41 -9.57
C ARG A 60 16.16 1.09 -8.85
N ARG A 61 16.56 0.58 -7.68
CA ARG A 61 17.67 1.15 -6.89
C ARG A 61 19.02 1.04 -7.58
N GLU A 62 19.18 0.06 -8.47
CA GLU A 62 20.42 -0.11 -9.25
C GLU A 62 20.55 0.91 -10.39
N ILE A 63 19.47 1.64 -10.72
CA ILE A 63 19.49 2.68 -11.74
C ILE A 63 20.06 3.96 -11.14
N GLU A 64 21.23 4.38 -11.62
CA GLU A 64 21.84 5.64 -11.22
C GLU A 64 20.91 6.83 -11.53
N GLY A 65 20.71 7.70 -10.53
CA GLY A 65 19.89 8.90 -10.67
C GLY A 65 18.39 8.63 -10.90
N HIS A 66 17.87 7.45 -10.51
CA HIS A 66 16.48 7.08 -10.74
C HIS A 66 15.46 8.11 -10.22
N ALA A 67 15.75 8.78 -9.10
CA ALA A 67 14.92 9.84 -8.54
C ALA A 67 14.82 11.04 -9.49
N GLY A 68 15.96 11.52 -10.00
CA GLY A 68 16.01 12.62 -10.97
C GLY A 68 15.28 12.29 -12.28
N LEU A 69 15.39 11.04 -12.76
CA LEU A 69 14.64 10.57 -13.93
C LEU A 69 13.12 10.60 -13.67
N ALA A 70 12.67 10.14 -12.50
CA ALA A 70 11.25 10.16 -12.14
C ALA A 70 10.72 11.59 -11.98
N ILE A 71 11.47 12.47 -11.33
CA ILE A 71 11.12 13.89 -11.15
C ILE A 71 11.06 14.61 -12.50
N GLY A 72 12.03 14.38 -13.39
CA GLY A 72 12.05 14.97 -14.72
C GLY A 72 10.90 14.50 -15.62
N ALA A 73 10.39 13.28 -15.39
CA ALA A 73 9.29 12.72 -16.14
C ALA A 73 7.90 13.19 -15.67
N ASP A 74 7.76 13.70 -14.44
CA ASP A 74 6.47 14.17 -13.90
C ASP A 74 6.51 15.63 -13.41
N PRO A 75 5.94 16.59 -14.18
CA PRO A 75 5.84 17.99 -13.79
C PRO A 75 5.07 18.23 -12.48
N LYS A 76 4.18 17.32 -12.06
CA LYS A 76 3.43 17.44 -10.80
C LYS A 76 4.38 17.19 -9.62
N LEU A 77 5.21 16.15 -9.71
CA LEU A 77 6.23 15.83 -8.70
C LEU A 77 7.26 16.96 -8.60
N ALA A 78 7.76 17.42 -9.74
CA ALA A 78 8.72 18.53 -9.79
C ALA A 78 8.18 19.78 -9.09
N ARG A 79 6.92 20.17 -9.36
CA ARG A 79 6.27 21.30 -8.68
C ARG A 79 6.04 21.05 -7.19
N ALA A 80 5.71 19.83 -6.79
CA ALA A 80 5.52 19.51 -5.38
C ALA A 80 6.83 19.66 -4.58
N LEU A 81 7.94 19.18 -5.13
CA LEU A 81 9.27 19.33 -4.53
C LEU A 81 9.72 20.80 -4.51
N ASP A 82 9.49 21.55 -5.59
CA ASP A 82 9.78 23.00 -5.62
C ASP A 82 8.99 23.76 -4.54
N SER A 83 7.72 23.40 -4.33
CA SER A 83 6.86 24.03 -3.31
C SER A 83 7.35 23.78 -1.88
N LEU A 84 8.08 22.69 -1.64
CA LEU A 84 8.73 22.45 -0.34
C LEU A 84 9.94 23.37 -0.12
N CYS A 85 10.62 23.79 -1.19
CA CYS A 85 11.87 24.55 -1.14
C CYS A 85 11.70 26.05 -1.42
N ASN A 86 10.57 26.49 -1.97
CA ASN A 86 10.34 27.88 -2.37
C ASN A 86 9.65 28.73 -1.28
N GLY A 87 9.54 28.22 -0.06
CA GLY A 87 8.95 28.92 1.09
C GLY A 87 7.41 28.90 1.14
N THR A 88 6.73 28.27 0.18
CA THR A 88 5.25 28.21 0.09
C THR A 88 4.60 27.69 1.38
N PHE A 89 5.20 26.68 2.02
CA PHE A 89 4.65 26.04 3.22
C PHE A 89 5.32 26.47 4.53
N ALA A 90 6.18 27.49 4.48
CA ALA A 90 7.08 27.83 5.59
C ALA A 90 7.26 29.35 5.78
N ASP A 91 6.26 30.16 5.41
CA ASP A 91 6.29 31.63 5.56
C ASP A 91 7.54 32.29 4.95
N GLY A 92 8.02 31.75 3.81
CA GLY A 92 9.23 32.23 3.14
C GLY A 92 10.55 31.61 3.62
N ASP A 93 10.53 30.71 4.61
CA ASP A 93 11.71 29.91 4.97
C ASP A 93 11.95 28.81 3.91
N HIS A 94 13.06 28.95 3.18
CA HIS A 94 13.44 28.05 2.09
C HIS A 94 14.16 26.77 2.54
N ASP A 95 14.60 26.71 3.80
CA ASP A 95 15.44 25.63 4.32
C ASP A 95 14.66 24.65 5.22
N ARG A 96 13.53 25.08 5.81
CA ARG A 96 12.71 24.27 6.72
C ARG A 96 12.40 22.85 6.23
N PHE A 97 12.09 22.67 4.94
CA PHE A 97 11.76 21.35 4.36
C PHE A 97 12.78 20.83 3.35
N ARG A 98 13.89 21.55 3.15
CA ARG A 98 14.91 21.23 2.15
C ARG A 98 15.47 19.81 2.33
N GLY A 99 15.69 19.36 3.57
CA GLY A 99 16.16 18.01 3.85
C GLY A 99 15.24 16.88 3.34
N ILE A 100 13.92 17.10 3.31
CA ILE A 100 12.96 16.14 2.75
C ILE A 100 13.10 16.12 1.22
N ALA A 101 13.12 17.30 0.60
CA ALA A 101 13.22 17.42 -0.85
C ALA A 101 14.55 16.85 -1.37
N ASP A 102 15.66 17.12 -0.69
CA ASP A 102 16.99 16.61 -1.03
C ASP A 102 17.06 15.08 -0.86
N ASN A 103 16.37 14.50 0.13
CA ASN A 103 16.28 13.05 0.27
C ASN A 103 15.51 12.40 -0.89
N VAL A 104 14.34 12.95 -1.24
CA VAL A 104 13.46 12.42 -2.31
C VAL A 104 14.06 12.64 -3.70
N SER A 105 14.83 13.70 -3.92
CA SER A 105 15.47 14.01 -5.21
C SER A 105 16.88 13.43 -5.38
N GLY A 106 17.53 13.06 -4.27
CA GLY A 106 18.85 12.43 -4.25
C GLY A 106 18.76 10.92 -4.04
N PRO A 107 19.03 10.40 -2.83
CA PRO A 107 19.11 8.96 -2.59
C PRO A 107 17.80 8.18 -2.82
N ASP A 108 16.65 8.81 -2.53
CA ASP A 108 15.29 8.24 -2.69
C ASP A 108 15.20 6.75 -2.33
N TYR A 109 15.80 6.34 -1.20
CA TYR A 109 15.97 4.92 -0.87
C TYR A 109 14.63 4.18 -0.81
N PHE A 110 13.56 4.86 -0.38
CA PHE A 110 12.20 4.34 -0.30
C PHE A 110 11.37 4.55 -1.57
N LEU A 111 12.02 4.99 -2.66
CA LEU A 111 11.44 5.08 -4.00
C LEU A 111 10.20 5.98 -4.07
N VAL A 112 10.15 7.01 -3.23
CA VAL A 112 9.04 7.97 -3.15
C VAL A 112 8.86 8.67 -4.49
N ALA A 113 9.95 9.17 -5.07
CA ALA A 113 9.89 9.83 -6.38
C ALA A 113 9.50 8.83 -7.47
N SER A 114 10.01 7.60 -7.37
CA SER A 114 9.85 6.57 -8.41
C SER A 114 8.43 5.97 -8.46
N ASP A 115 7.75 5.83 -7.31
CA ASP A 115 6.37 5.34 -7.23
C ASP A 115 5.32 6.47 -7.32
N PHE A 116 5.72 7.73 -7.20
CA PHE A 116 4.80 8.89 -7.12
C PHE A 116 3.74 8.91 -8.21
N SER A 117 4.14 8.76 -9.48
CA SER A 117 3.23 8.88 -10.62
C SER A 117 2.15 7.80 -10.60
N ASP A 118 2.51 6.59 -10.15
CA ASP A 118 1.59 5.46 -10.09
C ASP A 118 0.68 5.54 -8.87
N TYR A 119 1.21 5.99 -7.73
CA TYR A 119 0.40 6.35 -6.56
C TYR A 119 -0.64 7.41 -6.92
N TRP A 120 -0.23 8.48 -7.59
CA TRP A 120 -1.12 9.54 -8.07
C TRP A 120 -2.24 8.98 -8.96
N ARG A 121 -1.90 8.10 -9.92
CA ARG A 121 -2.90 7.40 -10.77
C ARG A 121 -3.92 6.66 -9.91
N ALA A 122 -3.47 5.80 -9.00
CA ALA A 122 -4.36 5.02 -8.15
C ALA A 122 -5.22 5.91 -7.23
N SER A 123 -4.68 7.02 -6.72
CA SER A 123 -5.48 8.01 -5.98
C SER A 123 -6.57 8.64 -6.85
N ARG A 124 -6.33 8.88 -8.16
CA ARG A 124 -7.37 9.37 -9.08
C ARG A 124 -8.42 8.31 -9.38
N GLU A 125 -8.05 7.04 -9.46
CA GLU A 125 -8.99 5.93 -9.60
C GLU A 125 -9.89 5.80 -8.36
N ALA A 126 -9.32 5.96 -7.17
CA ALA A 126 -10.07 6.01 -5.92
C ALA A 126 -11.07 7.18 -5.89
N ASP A 127 -10.65 8.38 -6.32
CA ASP A 127 -11.55 9.53 -6.46
C ASP A 127 -12.73 9.24 -7.39
N VAL A 128 -12.49 8.59 -8.53
CA VAL A 128 -13.56 8.23 -9.49
C VAL A 128 -14.51 7.21 -8.86
N ALA A 129 -14.00 6.17 -8.21
CA ALA A 129 -14.82 5.18 -7.54
C ALA A 129 -15.65 5.77 -6.39
N PHE A 130 -15.08 6.72 -5.63
CA PHE A 130 -15.77 7.37 -4.51
C PHE A 130 -16.97 8.22 -4.96
N ARG A 131 -16.94 8.76 -6.18
CA ARG A 131 -18.08 9.50 -6.77
C ARG A 131 -19.24 8.62 -7.22
N ASP A 132 -19.08 7.30 -7.20
CA ASP A 132 -20.15 6.33 -7.43
C ASP A 132 -20.49 5.63 -6.10
N PRO A 133 -21.50 6.12 -5.35
CA PRO A 133 -21.82 5.59 -4.03
C PRO A 133 -22.22 4.12 -4.05
N ALA A 134 -22.88 3.65 -5.12
CA ALA A 134 -23.32 2.27 -5.23
C ALA A 134 -22.12 1.33 -5.43
N ARG A 135 -21.20 1.71 -6.32
CA ARG A 135 -19.93 0.98 -6.51
C ARG A 135 -19.10 0.98 -5.23
N TRP A 136 -18.91 2.14 -4.61
CA TRP A 136 -18.10 2.25 -3.39
C TRP A 136 -18.68 1.41 -2.24
N ALA A 137 -19.99 1.49 -2.00
CA ALA A 137 -20.67 0.69 -0.98
C ALA A 137 -20.53 -0.81 -1.23
N ARG A 138 -20.62 -1.26 -2.50
CA ARG A 138 -20.40 -2.65 -2.86
C ARG A 138 -18.96 -3.10 -2.54
N MET A 139 -17.96 -2.30 -2.94
CA MET A 139 -16.55 -2.60 -2.64
C MET A 139 -16.31 -2.70 -1.12
N THR A 140 -16.89 -1.77 -0.34
CA THR A 140 -16.80 -1.73 1.12
C THR A 140 -17.42 -2.98 1.75
N ALA A 141 -18.63 -3.35 1.35
CA ALA A 141 -19.31 -4.54 1.87
C ALA A 141 -18.52 -5.82 1.56
N LEU A 142 -17.92 -5.92 0.37
CA LEU A 142 -17.08 -7.06 0.00
C LEU A 142 -15.78 -7.12 0.80
N ASN A 143 -15.15 -5.97 1.07
CA ASN A 143 -13.97 -5.91 1.95
C ASN A 143 -14.30 -6.45 3.35
N THR A 144 -15.38 -5.96 3.97
CA THR A 144 -15.83 -6.43 5.28
C THR A 144 -16.18 -7.93 5.26
N ALA A 145 -17.00 -8.37 4.31
CA ALA A 145 -17.47 -9.75 4.24
C ALA A 145 -16.34 -10.77 3.98
N ARG A 146 -15.28 -10.36 3.28
CA ARG A 146 -14.14 -11.21 2.93
C ARG A 146 -12.96 -11.07 3.90
N SER A 147 -13.06 -10.24 4.94
CA SER A 147 -11.99 -10.02 5.92
C SER A 147 -11.87 -11.10 7.01
N GLY A 148 -12.75 -12.11 7.03
CA GLY A 148 -12.75 -13.16 8.06
C GLY A 148 -11.43 -13.95 8.17
N TRP A 149 -10.67 -14.04 7.07
CA TRP A 149 -9.33 -14.65 7.06
C TRP A 149 -8.35 -13.99 8.05
N PHE A 150 -8.50 -12.69 8.28
CA PHE A 150 -7.61 -11.90 9.11
C PHE A 150 -7.94 -11.95 10.62
N SER A 151 -8.88 -12.82 11.03
CA SER A 151 -9.17 -13.02 12.45
C SER A 151 -7.97 -13.60 13.20
N SER A 152 -7.65 -13.03 14.37
CA SER A 152 -6.62 -13.60 15.26
C SER A 152 -6.96 -15.01 15.73
N ASP A 153 -8.24 -15.38 15.81
CA ASP A 153 -8.67 -16.73 16.18
C ASP A 153 -8.14 -17.78 15.17
N ARG A 154 -8.07 -17.42 13.88
CA ARG A 154 -7.47 -18.28 12.85
C ARG A 154 -5.98 -18.44 13.12
N THR A 155 -5.26 -17.33 13.36
CA THR A 155 -3.83 -17.34 13.63
C THR A 155 -3.50 -18.17 14.88
N ILE A 156 -4.20 -17.93 15.99
CA ILE A 156 -4.01 -18.68 17.24
C ILE A 156 -4.30 -20.17 17.05
N ARG A 157 -5.35 -20.52 16.30
CA ARG A 157 -5.66 -21.92 15.99
C ARG A 157 -4.53 -22.59 15.20
N GLY A 158 -3.96 -21.91 14.20
CA GLY A 158 -2.83 -22.43 13.42
C GLY A 158 -1.60 -22.68 14.29
N TYR A 159 -1.18 -21.69 15.10
CA TYR A 159 -0.08 -21.86 16.04
C TYR A 159 -0.32 -23.02 17.02
N ALA A 160 -1.52 -23.11 17.58
CA ALA A 160 -1.88 -24.15 18.53
C ALA A 160 -1.80 -25.57 17.95
N SER A 161 -2.16 -25.77 16.67
CA SER A 161 -2.13 -27.08 16.02
C SER A 161 -0.83 -27.42 15.32
N GLU A 162 -0.09 -26.44 14.80
CA GLU A 162 1.06 -26.68 13.90
C GLU A 162 2.41 -26.47 14.61
N ILE A 163 2.45 -25.71 15.70
CA ILE A 163 3.70 -25.33 16.38
C ILE A 163 3.67 -25.73 17.85
N TRP A 164 2.62 -25.39 18.58
CA TRP A 164 2.57 -25.58 20.04
C TRP A 164 2.11 -26.98 20.48
N ASP A 165 1.52 -27.76 19.57
CA ASP A 165 0.92 -29.08 19.85
C ASP A 165 -0.11 -29.03 21.00
N ALA A 166 -0.82 -27.90 21.12
CA ALA A 166 -1.81 -27.65 22.16
C ALA A 166 -3.23 -28.12 21.77
N LEU A 167 -3.44 -28.44 20.49
CA LEU A 167 -4.68 -29.00 19.96
C LEU A 167 -4.37 -30.27 19.17
N PRO A 168 -5.22 -31.31 19.22
CA PRO A 168 -5.05 -32.48 18.37
C PRO A 168 -5.01 -32.04 16.90
N SER A 169 -4.03 -32.52 16.14
CA SER A 169 -3.93 -32.24 14.71
C SER A 169 -5.20 -32.74 14.01
N LYS A 170 -6.13 -31.82 13.69
CA LYS A 170 -7.26 -32.14 12.82
C LYS A 170 -6.75 -32.09 11.38
N PRO A 171 -6.99 -33.13 10.56
CA PRO A 171 -6.69 -33.04 9.14
C PRO A 171 -7.47 -31.87 8.55
N LEU A 172 -6.77 -30.96 7.88
CA LEU A 172 -7.37 -29.84 7.15
C LEU A 172 -8.38 -30.43 6.16
N ARG A 173 -9.68 -30.26 6.44
CA ARG A 173 -10.69 -30.53 5.42
C ARG A 173 -10.51 -29.49 4.33
N SER A 174 -10.03 -29.95 3.17
CA SER A 174 -10.08 -29.21 1.91
C SER A 174 -11.49 -28.67 1.74
N ILE A 175 -11.65 -27.35 1.79
CA ILE A 175 -12.83 -26.69 1.23
C ILE A 175 -12.58 -26.62 -0.27
N ALA A 176 -12.71 -27.77 -0.94
CA ALA A 176 -12.96 -27.80 -2.36
C ALA A 176 -14.39 -27.30 -2.57
N ALA A 177 -14.51 -26.20 -3.30
CA ALA A 177 -15.76 -25.55 -3.66
C ALA A 177 -16.73 -26.52 -4.33
N ALA A 178 -18.01 -26.39 -3.96
CA ALA A 178 -19.16 -26.86 -4.74
C ALA A 178 -19.79 -25.66 -5.45
#